data_AF-A0A4V1AQB8-F1
#
_entry.id   AF-A0A4V1AQB8-F1
#
_cell.length_a   1.000
_cell.length_b   1.000
_cell.length_c   1.000
_cell.angle_alpha   90.00
_cell.angle_beta   90.00
_cell.angle_gamma   90.00
#
_symmetry.space_group_name_H-M   'P 1'
#
loop_
_entity.id
_entity.type
_entity.pdbx_description
1 polymer ?
#
loop_
_entity_poly.entity_id
_entity_poly.type
_entity_poly.pdbx_seq_one_letter_code
_entity_poly.pdbx_strand_id
1 'polypeptide(L)'
;MKKIIYEIVFITLMTFLYYIYSAWIDNSKNTNSTVYEIFSPFKLIILGSIFTIVYGAVKTILFYNIKNLSDYKKNLRNNILFEFESVLDYINNLKNSIEEKDLNKIKYFVKYYANIKYRPVYLNLLLDELTSRLLSEHDYSDLIQSCNLISESIRTIYNKEKDRLGYKKSENLFELRRVNEYYNKNSWIVISFYMTLFNRDTHCEEYVVNKWKVTSLYVMRFSYFLYPAFFLSLFLFAAIGFGLYSLNVTLNRYFYASFSLSVFFISSLFYIINLIYNSKKHHIKIFWPQLITYFAFIFIIFLDMFLNVIFSPIMKSSNDWYESDLITFLCYLVYIILSAMLLSYIFSSILELFEHRTFNILNLIFNIIIPVILFVVSFTLNYFSITNTESNQTYLINFSVIFVYWILSVFSSKFINK
;
A
#
# COMPACT_ATOMS: atom_id res chain seq x y z
N MET A 1 3.91 -2.09 -5.75
CA MET A 1 3.98 -2.26 -4.27
C MET A 1 5.38 -2.61 -3.78
N LYS A 2 6.15 -3.40 -4.55
CA LYS A 2 7.54 -3.82 -4.24
C LYS A 2 8.49 -2.70 -3.77
N LYS A 3 8.48 -1.52 -4.41
CA LYS A 3 9.32 -0.38 -3.98
C LYS A 3 9.09 0.03 -2.51
N ILE A 4 7.83 0.13 -2.10
CA ILE A 4 7.45 0.48 -0.71
C ILE A 4 7.90 -0.62 0.26
N ILE A 5 7.76 -1.89 -0.14
CA ILE A 5 8.23 -3.04 0.65
C ILE A 5 9.74 -2.92 0.89
N TYR A 6 10.53 -2.67 -0.16
CA TYR A 6 11.97 -2.48 -0.03
C TYR A 6 12.35 -1.26 0.81
N GLU A 7 11.61 -0.15 0.70
CA GLU A 7 11.83 1.04 1.54
C GLU A 7 11.58 0.73 3.03
N ILE A 8 10.49 0.03 3.36
CA ILE A 8 10.18 -0.37 4.75
C ILE A 8 11.24 -1.33 5.29
N VAL A 9 11.59 -2.37 4.52
CA VAL A 9 12.63 -3.34 4.90
C VAL A 9 13.95 -2.63 5.14
N PHE A 10 14.37 -1.76 4.22
CA PHE A 10 15.63 -1.03 4.34
C PHE A 10 15.69 -0.14 5.58
N ILE A 11 14.63 0.62 5.86
CA ILE A 11 14.52 1.45 7.07
C ILE A 11 14.61 0.58 8.33
N THR A 12 13.92 -0.56 8.33
CA THR A 12 13.89 -1.48 9.47
C THR A 12 15.27 -2.07 9.73
N LEU A 13 15.96 -2.56 8.68
CA LEU A 13 17.32 -3.11 8.78
C LEU A 13 18.32 -2.04 9.26
N MET A 14 18.27 -0.84 8.71
CA MET A 14 19.18 0.25 9.09
C MET A 14 18.97 0.69 10.54
N THR A 15 17.71 0.80 10.98
CA THR A 15 17.38 1.14 12.36
C THR A 15 17.90 0.07 13.32
N PHE A 16 17.71 -1.20 12.98
CA PHE A 16 18.21 -2.33 13.77
C PHE A 16 19.75 -2.36 13.85
N LEU A 17 20.44 -2.20 12.73
CA LEU A 17 21.90 -2.15 12.67
C LEU A 17 22.47 -1.01 13.51
N TYR A 18 21.79 0.13 13.58
CA TYR A 18 22.18 1.24 14.46
C TYR A 18 22.13 0.85 15.93
N TYR A 19 21.08 0.17 16.39
CA TYR A 19 20.97 -0.25 17.80
C TYR A 19 22.02 -1.31 18.15
N ILE A 20 22.28 -2.29 17.27
CA ILE A 20 23.38 -3.24 17.46
C ILE A 20 24.73 -2.52 17.54
N TYR A 21 24.99 -1.64 16.57
CA TYR A 21 26.23 -0.87 16.52
C TYR A 21 26.44 -0.02 17.78
N SER A 22 25.37 0.62 18.26
CA SER A 22 25.42 1.40 19.49
C SER A 22 25.77 0.51 20.68
N ALA A 23 25.08 -0.62 20.85
CA ALA A 23 25.32 -1.54 21.95
C ALA A 23 26.73 -2.14 21.94
N TRP A 24 27.25 -2.49 20.76
CA TRP A 24 28.61 -2.98 20.59
C TRP A 24 29.65 -1.95 21.04
N ILE A 25 29.49 -0.69 20.63
CA ILE A 25 30.39 0.39 21.05
C ILE A 25 30.24 0.69 22.55
N ASP A 26 29.03 0.70 23.09
CA ASP A 26 28.87 0.99 24.51
C ASP A 26 29.51 -0.09 25.40
N ASN A 27 29.56 -1.34 24.92
CA ASN A 27 30.34 -2.39 25.56
C ASN A 27 31.87 -2.18 25.43
N SER A 28 32.33 -1.59 24.31
CA SER A 28 33.76 -1.27 24.12
C SER A 28 34.25 -0.14 25.04
N LYS A 29 33.35 0.66 25.61
CA LYS A 29 33.68 1.69 26.61
C LYS A 29 34.45 1.13 27.81
N ASN A 30 34.08 -0.06 28.27
CA ASN A 30 34.67 -0.69 29.46
C ASN A 30 35.82 -1.66 29.12
N THR A 31 35.93 -2.09 27.87
CA THR A 31 36.89 -3.13 27.45
C THR A 31 38.02 -2.60 26.56
N ASN A 32 37.80 -1.52 25.80
CA ASN A 32 38.80 -0.95 24.89
C ASN A 32 38.51 0.53 24.54
N SER A 33 39.06 1.45 25.34
CA SER A 33 38.78 2.90 25.25
C SER A 33 39.09 3.50 23.87
N THR A 34 40.14 3.03 23.20
CA THR A 34 40.53 3.50 21.86
C THR A 34 39.47 3.17 20.80
N VAL A 35 38.85 1.98 20.88
CA VAL A 35 37.77 1.58 19.97
C VAL A 35 36.54 2.43 20.22
N TYR A 36 36.23 2.72 21.48
CA TYR A 36 35.11 3.59 21.85
C TYR A 36 35.29 5.01 21.30
N GLU A 37 36.45 5.62 21.50
CA GLU A 37 36.74 7.00 21.06
C GLU A 37 36.68 7.16 19.54
N ILE A 38 37.17 6.18 18.78
CA ILE A 38 37.18 6.22 17.31
C ILE A 38 35.77 6.00 16.74
N PHE A 39 35.01 5.04 17.27
CA PHE A 39 33.74 4.63 16.67
C PHE A 39 32.50 5.31 17.25
N SER A 40 32.55 5.88 18.46
CA SER A 40 31.43 6.61 19.07
C SER A 40 30.89 7.77 18.21
N PRO A 41 31.72 8.63 17.56
CA PRO A 41 31.23 9.71 16.71
C PRO A 41 30.38 9.23 15.51
N PHE A 42 30.64 8.02 15.00
CA PHE A 42 29.88 7.47 13.88
C PHE A 42 28.45 7.09 14.26
N LYS A 43 28.14 6.88 15.56
CA LYS A 43 26.75 6.68 16.01
C LYS A 43 25.85 7.83 15.58
N LEU A 44 26.31 9.08 15.75
CA LEU A 44 25.54 10.27 15.40
C LEU A 44 25.38 10.43 13.88
N ILE A 45 26.40 10.07 13.11
CA ILE A 45 26.35 10.10 11.63
C ILE A 45 25.33 9.07 11.12
N ILE A 46 25.38 7.84 11.64
CA ILE A 46 24.43 6.77 11.28
C ILE A 46 23.01 7.17 11.69
N LEU A 47 22.82 7.69 12.91
CA LEU A 47 21.53 8.17 13.37
C LEU A 47 20.97 9.29 12.48
N GLY A 48 21.80 10.27 12.10
CA GLY A 48 21.40 11.37 11.21
C GLY A 48 21.00 10.88 9.81
N SER A 49 21.71 9.89 9.27
CA SER A 49 21.34 9.29 7.98
C SER A 49 20.02 8.51 8.05
N ILE A 50 19.79 7.74 9.12
CA ILE A 50 18.50 7.06 9.37
C ILE A 50 17.37 8.08 9.48
N PHE A 51 17.52 9.15 10.27
CA PHE A 51 16.50 10.18 10.39
C PHE A 51 16.19 10.85 9.04
N THR A 52 17.20 11.08 8.20
CA THR A 52 17.00 11.65 6.87
C THR A 52 16.19 10.72 5.97
N ILE A 53 16.51 9.41 5.98
CA ILE A 53 15.78 8.38 5.22
C ILE A 53 14.34 8.23 5.72
N VAL A 54 14.16 8.12 7.03
CA VAL A 54 12.84 8.00 7.67
C VAL A 54 12.00 9.24 7.38
N TYR A 55 12.56 10.44 7.51
CA TYR A 55 11.88 11.69 7.16
C TYR A 55 11.46 11.71 5.68
N GLY A 56 12.35 11.31 4.77
CA GLY A 56 12.04 11.19 3.34
C GLY A 56 10.89 10.22 3.07
N ALA A 57 10.92 9.03 3.69
CA ALA A 57 9.87 8.02 3.56
C ALA A 57 8.54 8.49 4.15
N VAL A 58 8.54 9.05 5.36
CA VAL A 58 7.36 9.63 6.01
C VAL A 58 6.76 10.75 5.15
N LYS A 59 7.59 11.65 4.59
CA LYS A 59 7.16 12.70 3.66
C LYS A 59 6.49 12.13 2.42
N THR A 60 7.02 11.04 1.88
CA THR A 60 6.50 10.43 0.65
C THR A 60 5.23 9.62 0.90
N ILE A 61 5.14 8.92 2.04
CA ILE A 61 4.05 7.98 2.35
C ILE A 61 2.89 8.69 3.07
N LEU A 62 3.16 9.48 4.11
CA LEU A 62 2.13 10.10 4.95
C LEU A 62 1.70 11.47 4.42
N PHE A 63 2.62 12.25 3.86
CA PHE A 63 2.35 13.64 3.44
C PHE A 63 1.96 13.79 1.96
N TYR A 64 1.89 12.71 1.18
CA TYR A 64 1.44 12.77 -0.23
C TYR A 64 0.04 13.41 -0.36
N ASN A 65 -0.91 13.01 0.50
CA ASN A 65 -2.26 13.57 0.50
C ASN A 65 -2.27 15.05 0.90
N ILE A 66 -1.39 15.47 1.82
CA ILE A 66 -1.29 16.86 2.28
C ILE A 66 -0.68 17.75 1.19
N LYS A 67 0.37 17.26 0.50
CA LYS A 67 0.94 17.95 -0.66
C LYS A 67 -0.11 18.13 -1.75
N ASN A 68 -0.81 17.06 -2.13
CA ASN A 68 -1.85 17.14 -3.15
C ASN A 68 -3.01 18.06 -2.75
N LEU A 69 -3.33 18.16 -1.46
CA LEU A 69 -4.33 19.09 -0.96
C LEU A 69 -3.88 20.55 -1.06
N SER A 70 -2.61 20.83 -0.76
CA SER A 70 -2.01 22.15 -0.99
C SER A 70 -2.03 22.52 -2.47
N ASP A 71 -1.61 21.61 -3.35
CA ASP A 71 -1.58 21.82 -4.80
C ASP A 71 -3.00 22.02 -5.36
N TYR A 72 -3.96 21.22 -4.89
CA TYR A 72 -5.37 21.37 -5.22
C TYR A 72 -5.94 22.74 -4.83
N LYS A 73 -5.65 23.21 -3.61
CA LYS A 73 -6.05 24.55 -3.14
C LYS A 73 -5.45 25.67 -3.98
N LYS A 74 -4.17 25.53 -4.35
CA LYS A 74 -3.48 26.51 -5.19
C LYS A 74 -4.09 26.58 -6.59
N ASN A 75 -4.44 25.43 -7.17
CA ASN A 75 -5.06 25.36 -8.50
C ASN A 75 -6.51 25.87 -8.50
N LEU A 76 -7.27 25.64 -7.43
CA LEU A 76 -8.65 26.15 -7.27
C LEU A 76 -8.75 27.67 -7.36
N ARG A 77 -7.76 28.40 -6.84
CA ARG A 77 -7.71 29.88 -6.89
C ARG A 77 -7.52 30.43 -8.30
N ASN A 78 -7.02 29.63 -9.23
CA ASN A 78 -6.69 30.04 -10.59
C ASN A 78 -7.75 29.54 -11.57
N ASN A 79 -8.85 30.29 -11.76
CA ASN A 79 -9.84 30.12 -12.85
C ASN A 79 -10.37 28.70 -13.10
N ILE A 80 -10.27 27.78 -12.12
CA ILE A 80 -10.49 26.36 -12.38
C ILE A 80 -11.92 26.08 -12.86
N LEU A 81 -12.90 26.88 -12.41
CA LEU A 81 -14.30 26.81 -12.85
C LEU A 81 -14.47 27.03 -14.36
N PHE A 82 -13.73 27.97 -14.95
CA PHE A 82 -13.73 28.18 -16.40
C PHE A 82 -13.04 27.01 -17.13
N GLU A 83 -12.03 26.42 -16.51
CA GLU A 83 -11.38 25.23 -17.06
C GLU A 83 -12.32 24.02 -17.07
N PHE A 84 -13.21 23.83 -16.09
CA PHE A 84 -14.20 22.75 -16.09
C PHE A 84 -15.10 22.78 -17.33
N GLU A 85 -15.61 23.96 -17.71
CA GLU A 85 -16.46 24.14 -18.90
C GLU A 85 -15.68 23.80 -20.17
N SER A 86 -14.45 24.29 -20.31
CA SER A 86 -13.58 23.97 -21.45
C SER A 86 -13.31 22.47 -21.60
N VAL A 87 -13.20 21.74 -20.48
CA VAL A 87 -12.98 20.29 -20.48
C VAL A 87 -14.25 19.54 -20.86
N LEU A 88 -15.42 20.01 -20.41
CA LEU A 88 -16.71 19.42 -20.80
C LEU A 88 -16.93 19.58 -22.31
N ASP A 89 -16.66 20.76 -22.87
CA ASP A 89 -16.75 21.00 -24.31
C ASP A 89 -15.79 20.10 -25.09
N TYR A 90 -14.54 19.98 -24.61
CA TYR A 90 -13.56 19.08 -25.17
C TYR A 90 -14.05 17.63 -25.20
N ILE A 91 -14.57 17.10 -24.09
CA ILE A 91 -15.04 15.71 -24.01
C ILE A 91 -16.26 15.49 -24.90
N ASN A 92 -17.20 16.44 -24.96
CA ASN A 92 -18.38 16.32 -25.80
C ASN A 92 -17.98 16.28 -27.29
N ASN A 93 -17.05 17.14 -27.71
CA ASN A 93 -16.57 17.14 -29.09
C ASN A 93 -15.75 15.88 -29.43
N LEU A 94 -14.93 15.39 -28.49
CA LEU A 94 -14.21 14.13 -28.64
C LEU A 94 -15.19 12.95 -28.79
N LYS A 95 -16.23 12.89 -27.95
CA LYS A 95 -17.28 11.88 -28.01
C LYS A 95 -17.98 11.89 -29.37
N ASN A 96 -18.42 13.06 -29.85
CA ASN A 96 -19.06 13.18 -31.15
C ASN A 96 -18.14 12.69 -32.28
N SER A 97 -16.84 12.99 -32.20
CA SER A 97 -15.85 12.53 -33.18
C SER A 97 -15.68 11.00 -33.16
N ILE A 98 -15.76 10.38 -31.98
CA ILE A 98 -15.74 8.92 -31.82
C ILE A 98 -17.02 8.30 -32.40
N GLU A 99 -18.18 8.89 -32.15
CA GLU A 99 -19.48 8.46 -32.70
C GLU A 99 -19.51 8.54 -34.23
N GLU A 100 -18.99 9.64 -34.79
CA GLU A 100 -18.83 9.85 -36.23
C GLU A 100 -17.73 8.98 -36.88
N LYS A 101 -16.91 8.30 -36.07
CA LYS A 101 -15.71 7.55 -36.49
C LYS A 101 -14.72 8.39 -37.32
N ASP A 102 -14.66 9.70 -37.07
CA ASP A 102 -13.76 10.61 -37.78
C ASP A 102 -12.35 10.58 -37.17
N LEU A 103 -11.49 9.71 -37.70
CA LEU A 103 -10.12 9.54 -37.24
C LEU A 103 -9.29 10.83 -37.24
N ASN A 104 -9.54 11.76 -38.17
CA ASN A 104 -8.77 13.00 -38.25
C ASN A 104 -9.16 13.95 -37.12
N LYS A 105 -10.46 14.09 -36.85
CA LYS A 105 -10.95 14.85 -35.68
C LYS A 105 -10.48 14.22 -34.37
N ILE A 106 -10.51 12.90 -34.25
CA ILE A 106 -10.04 12.21 -33.05
C ILE A 106 -8.54 12.51 -32.81
N LYS A 107 -7.67 12.38 -33.82
CA LYS A 107 -6.24 12.73 -33.72
C LYS A 107 -6.03 14.20 -33.35
N TYR A 108 -6.85 15.09 -33.90
CA TYR A 108 -6.83 16.51 -33.52
C TYR A 108 -7.13 16.70 -32.03
N PHE A 109 -8.17 16.05 -31.50
CA PHE A 109 -8.52 16.16 -30.07
C PHE A 109 -7.49 15.50 -29.16
N VAL A 110 -6.85 14.40 -29.57
CA VAL A 110 -5.71 13.81 -28.84
C VAL A 110 -4.56 14.83 -28.74
N LYS A 111 -4.21 15.51 -29.85
CA LYS A 111 -3.19 16.57 -29.84
C LYS A 111 -3.60 17.78 -28.99
N TYR A 112 -4.87 18.19 -29.10
CA TYR A 112 -5.41 19.33 -28.36
C TYR A 112 -5.42 19.12 -26.84
N TYR A 113 -5.38 17.86 -26.38
CA TYR A 113 -5.31 17.55 -24.96
C TYR A 113 -4.17 18.27 -24.21
N ALA A 114 -3.04 18.50 -24.90
CA ALA A 114 -1.91 19.24 -24.35
C ALA A 114 -2.25 20.68 -23.91
N ASN A 115 -3.39 21.23 -24.35
CA ASN A 115 -3.86 22.56 -23.99
C ASN A 115 -4.89 22.57 -22.84
N ILE A 116 -5.47 21.42 -22.49
CA ILE A 116 -6.44 21.30 -21.38
C ILE A 116 -5.72 21.50 -20.05
N LYS A 117 -6.17 22.38 -19.14
CA LYS A 117 -5.49 22.55 -17.84
C LYS A 117 -5.99 21.61 -16.75
N TYR A 118 -7.30 21.40 -16.68
CA TYR A 118 -7.90 20.47 -15.72
C TYR A 118 -7.81 19.02 -16.23
N ARG A 119 -6.83 18.27 -15.72
CA ARG A 119 -6.52 16.89 -16.18
C ARG A 119 -6.60 15.90 -15.02
N PRO A 120 -7.82 15.54 -14.58
CA PRO A 120 -7.98 14.50 -13.57
C PRO A 120 -7.48 13.16 -14.12
N VAL A 121 -7.07 12.25 -13.22
CA VAL A 121 -6.47 10.95 -13.60
C VAL A 121 -7.33 10.15 -14.58
N TYR A 122 -8.65 10.11 -14.39
CA TYR A 122 -9.55 9.37 -15.28
C TYR A 122 -9.61 9.93 -16.71
N LEU A 123 -9.34 11.23 -16.91
CA LEU A 123 -9.26 11.82 -18.24
C LEU A 123 -7.94 11.48 -18.94
N ASN A 124 -6.83 11.44 -18.19
CA ASN A 124 -5.55 10.95 -18.73
C ASN A 124 -5.71 9.49 -19.20
N LEU A 125 -6.34 8.64 -18.37
CA LEU A 125 -6.58 7.23 -18.70
C LEU A 125 -7.42 7.04 -19.96
N LEU A 126 -8.46 7.86 -20.17
CA LEU A 126 -9.26 7.83 -21.41
C LEU A 126 -8.38 8.05 -22.64
N LEU A 127 -7.46 9.02 -22.58
CA LEU A 127 -6.63 9.36 -23.73
C LEU A 127 -5.48 8.40 -23.94
N ASP A 128 -4.90 7.85 -22.88
CA ASP A 128 -3.91 6.78 -23.01
C ASP A 128 -4.55 5.56 -23.71
N GLU A 129 -5.75 5.18 -23.29
CA GLU A 129 -6.51 4.07 -23.89
C GLU A 129 -6.89 4.36 -25.35
N LEU A 130 -7.43 5.56 -25.62
CA LEU A 130 -7.79 5.99 -26.97
C LEU A 130 -6.56 6.00 -27.89
N THR A 131 -5.43 6.56 -27.43
CA THR A 131 -4.20 6.64 -28.22
C THR A 131 -3.64 5.25 -28.49
N SER A 132 -3.61 4.37 -27.48
CA SER A 132 -3.18 2.97 -27.62
C SER A 132 -4.00 2.25 -28.69
N ARG A 133 -5.33 2.33 -28.61
CA ARG A 133 -6.24 1.67 -29.57
C ARG A 133 -6.17 2.27 -30.97
N LEU A 134 -5.97 3.59 -31.10
CA LEU A 134 -5.75 4.23 -32.39
C LEU A 134 -4.45 3.76 -33.06
N LEU A 135 -3.39 3.54 -32.27
CA LEU A 135 -2.10 3.05 -32.77
C LEU A 135 -2.13 1.55 -33.10
N SER A 136 -2.90 0.76 -32.35
CA SER A 136 -3.05 -0.68 -32.58
C SER A 136 -4.21 -1.05 -33.51
N GLU A 137 -4.89 -0.06 -34.10
CA GLU A 137 -6.06 -0.23 -34.98
C GLU A 137 -7.21 -1.05 -34.36
N HIS A 138 -7.34 -0.98 -33.03
CA HIS A 138 -8.42 -1.64 -32.30
C HIS A 138 -9.68 -0.76 -32.26
N ASP A 139 -10.86 -1.40 -32.07
CA ASP A 139 -12.12 -0.68 -31.94
C ASP A 139 -12.15 0.16 -30.65
N TYR A 140 -12.56 1.43 -30.80
CA TYR A 140 -12.62 2.45 -29.76
C TYR A 140 -14.04 2.97 -29.50
N SER A 141 -15.07 2.36 -30.11
CA SER A 141 -16.46 2.81 -30.00
C SER A 141 -17.08 2.63 -28.59
N ASP A 142 -16.58 1.69 -27.80
CA ASP A 142 -16.94 1.51 -26.38
C ASP A 142 -16.49 2.69 -25.49
N LEU A 143 -15.47 3.45 -25.92
CA LEU A 143 -15.00 4.65 -25.21
C LEU A 143 -16.05 5.76 -25.12
N ILE A 144 -17.14 5.68 -25.90
CA ILE A 144 -18.30 6.59 -25.78
C ILE A 144 -18.90 6.50 -24.37
N GLN A 145 -19.03 5.29 -23.81
CA GLN A 145 -19.56 5.11 -22.45
C GLN A 145 -18.63 5.75 -21.41
N SER A 146 -17.32 5.58 -21.61
CA SER A 146 -16.30 6.22 -20.78
C SER A 146 -16.34 7.75 -20.89
N CYS A 147 -16.56 8.31 -22.08
CA CYS A 147 -16.73 9.76 -22.27
C CYS A 147 -17.96 10.30 -21.53
N ASN A 148 -19.09 9.59 -21.58
CA ASN A 148 -20.31 9.97 -20.85
C ASN A 148 -20.06 9.99 -19.34
N LEU A 149 -19.45 8.93 -18.80
CA LEU A 149 -19.14 8.82 -17.37
C LEU A 149 -18.20 9.94 -16.90
N ILE A 150 -17.17 10.25 -17.69
CA ILE A 150 -16.22 11.32 -17.39
C ILE A 150 -16.92 12.69 -17.43
N SER A 151 -17.74 12.95 -18.45
CA SER A 151 -18.50 14.20 -18.58
C SER A 151 -19.45 14.41 -17.38
N GLU A 152 -20.20 13.37 -17.00
CA GLU A 152 -21.10 13.42 -15.84
C GLU A 152 -20.34 13.61 -14.52
N SER A 153 -19.21 12.93 -14.35
CA SER A 153 -18.35 13.07 -13.17
C SER A 153 -17.81 14.49 -13.05
N ILE A 154 -17.29 15.06 -14.14
CA ILE A 154 -16.78 16.44 -14.19
C ILE A 154 -17.89 17.45 -13.91
N ARG A 155 -19.08 17.26 -14.50
CA ARG A 155 -20.25 18.12 -14.26
C ARG A 155 -20.69 18.08 -12.80
N THR A 156 -20.71 16.89 -12.19
CA THR A 156 -21.03 16.71 -10.77
C THR A 156 -20.01 17.42 -9.87
N ILE A 157 -18.71 17.30 -10.18
CA ILE A 157 -17.64 17.98 -9.45
C ILE A 157 -17.79 19.50 -9.59
N TYR A 158 -18.03 19.99 -10.80
CA TYR A 158 -18.23 21.41 -11.10
C TYR A 158 -19.41 21.99 -10.31
N ASN A 159 -20.56 21.31 -10.31
CA ASN A 159 -21.74 21.74 -9.54
C ASN A 159 -21.44 21.81 -8.04
N LYS A 160 -20.74 20.81 -7.48
CA LYS A 160 -20.34 20.81 -6.07
C LYS A 160 -19.38 21.94 -5.70
N GLU A 161 -18.46 22.27 -6.60
CA GLU A 161 -17.54 23.41 -6.41
C GLU A 161 -18.26 24.75 -6.50
N LYS A 162 -19.17 24.89 -7.46
CA LYS A 162 -20.05 26.06 -7.60
C LYS A 162 -20.92 26.24 -6.35
N ASP A 163 -21.51 25.16 -5.86
CA ASP A 163 -22.34 25.17 -4.65
C ASP A 163 -21.54 25.55 -3.41
N ARG A 164 -20.29 25.08 -3.27
CA ARG A 164 -19.40 25.47 -2.16
C ARG A 164 -19.11 26.97 -2.14
N LEU A 165 -18.92 27.57 -3.33
CA LEU A 165 -18.63 29.00 -3.46
C LEU A 165 -19.89 29.85 -3.27
N GLY A 166 -21.05 29.37 -3.73
CA GLY A 166 -22.33 30.08 -3.62
C GLY A 166 -23.02 29.94 -2.27
N TYR A 167 -22.90 28.78 -1.62
CA TYR A 167 -23.54 28.46 -0.35
C TYR A 167 -22.51 27.86 0.61
N LYS A 168 -22.40 28.40 1.83
CA LYS A 168 -21.47 27.91 2.88
C LYS A 168 -21.73 26.47 3.38
N LYS A 169 -22.49 25.63 2.65
CA LYS A 169 -22.68 24.20 2.94
C LYS A 169 -21.59 23.39 2.25
N SER A 170 -20.44 23.23 2.91
CA SER A 170 -19.43 22.27 2.45
C SER A 170 -19.70 20.88 3.04
N GLU A 171 -19.62 19.83 2.21
CA GLU A 171 -19.55 18.46 2.72
C GLU A 171 -18.37 18.31 3.71
N ASN A 172 -18.50 17.43 4.72
CA ASN A 172 -17.35 17.11 5.59
C ASN A 172 -16.19 16.54 4.76
N LEU A 173 -14.98 17.02 5.00
CA LEU A 173 -13.76 16.64 4.29
C LEU A 173 -13.85 16.86 2.77
N PHE A 174 -14.61 17.86 2.33
CA PHE A 174 -14.83 18.18 0.91
C PHE A 174 -13.53 18.20 0.09
N GLU A 175 -12.52 18.93 0.56
CA GLU A 175 -11.23 19.08 -0.14
C GLU A 175 -10.49 17.75 -0.28
N LEU A 176 -10.46 16.92 0.76
CA LEU A 176 -9.85 15.60 0.71
C LEU A 176 -10.57 14.68 -0.28
N ARG A 177 -11.91 14.78 -0.38
CA ARG A 177 -12.69 14.04 -1.38
C ARG A 177 -12.33 14.49 -2.80
N ARG A 178 -12.24 15.80 -3.04
CA ARG A 178 -11.87 16.34 -4.36
C ARG A 178 -10.44 15.95 -4.76
N VAL A 179 -9.48 16.04 -3.84
CA VAL A 179 -8.10 15.62 -4.06
C VAL A 179 -8.03 14.14 -4.44
N ASN A 180 -8.79 13.29 -3.75
CA ASN A 180 -8.88 11.86 -4.07
C ASN A 180 -9.46 11.63 -5.47
N GLU A 181 -10.53 12.34 -5.84
CA GLU A 181 -11.15 12.21 -7.17
C GLU A 181 -10.23 12.70 -8.30
N TYR A 182 -9.46 13.76 -8.07
CA TYR A 182 -8.59 14.37 -9.07
C TYR A 182 -7.26 13.61 -9.26
N TYR A 183 -6.57 13.25 -8.17
CA TYR A 183 -5.19 12.75 -8.21
C TYR A 183 -5.04 11.24 -8.01
N ASN A 184 -6.00 10.55 -7.39
CA ASN A 184 -5.81 9.13 -7.04
C ASN A 184 -6.33 8.17 -8.11
N LYS A 185 -5.45 7.23 -8.48
CA LYS A 185 -5.77 6.11 -9.39
C LYS A 185 -6.80 5.12 -8.81
N ASN A 186 -7.03 5.14 -7.50
CA ASN A 186 -8.01 4.29 -6.82
C ASN A 186 -9.31 5.04 -6.47
N SER A 187 -9.58 6.20 -7.08
CA SER A 187 -10.82 6.92 -6.86
C SER A 187 -12.02 6.13 -7.40
N TRP A 188 -13.22 6.35 -6.85
CA TRP A 188 -14.43 5.65 -7.31
C TRP A 188 -14.75 5.96 -8.78
N ILE A 189 -14.42 7.17 -9.25
CA ILE A 189 -14.59 7.55 -10.66
C ILE A 189 -13.65 6.74 -11.56
N VAL A 190 -12.38 6.56 -11.15
CA VAL A 190 -11.42 5.74 -11.91
C VAL A 190 -11.85 4.27 -11.92
N ILE A 191 -12.37 3.75 -10.82
CA ILE A 191 -12.91 2.37 -10.75
C ILE A 191 -14.09 2.21 -11.70
N SER A 192 -15.04 3.15 -11.71
CA SER A 192 -16.17 3.12 -12.63
C SER A 192 -15.74 3.29 -14.10
N PHE A 193 -14.75 4.13 -14.38
CA PHE A 193 -14.15 4.26 -15.72
C PHE A 193 -13.57 2.94 -16.22
N TYR A 194 -12.83 2.22 -15.37
CA TYR A 194 -12.34 0.91 -15.76
C TYR A 194 -13.51 -0.05 -16.03
N MET A 195 -14.57 -0.03 -15.22
CA MET A 195 -15.77 -0.85 -15.50
C MET A 195 -16.44 -0.56 -16.84
N THR A 196 -16.46 0.70 -17.32
CA THR A 196 -17.06 1.01 -18.63
C THR A 196 -16.27 0.42 -19.80
N LEU A 197 -14.95 0.24 -19.66
CA LEU A 197 -14.12 -0.42 -20.68
C LEU A 197 -14.41 -1.92 -20.83
N PHE A 198 -15.07 -2.56 -19.86
CA PHE A 198 -15.17 -4.02 -19.77
C PHE A 198 -16.54 -4.59 -20.14
N ASN A 199 -17.45 -3.75 -20.64
CA ASN A 199 -18.85 -4.10 -20.81
C ASN A 199 -19.17 -4.83 -22.14
N ARG A 200 -18.15 -5.17 -22.95
CA ARG A 200 -18.38 -5.62 -24.33
C ARG A 200 -18.51 -7.12 -24.52
N ASP A 201 -17.85 -7.96 -23.72
CA ASP A 201 -18.02 -9.42 -23.79
C ASP A 201 -17.65 -10.13 -22.48
N THR A 202 -18.60 -10.82 -21.86
CA THR A 202 -18.41 -11.52 -20.57
C THR A 202 -17.57 -12.79 -20.65
N HIS A 203 -17.21 -13.23 -21.86
CA HIS A 203 -16.51 -14.48 -22.14
C HIS A 203 -15.07 -14.30 -22.67
N CYS A 204 -14.61 -13.07 -22.91
CA CYS A 204 -13.25 -12.82 -23.37
C CYS A 204 -12.23 -12.97 -22.23
N GLU A 205 -11.02 -13.45 -22.54
CA GLU A 205 -9.95 -13.57 -21.55
C GLU A 205 -9.55 -12.24 -20.92
N GLU A 206 -9.62 -11.15 -21.70
CA GLU A 206 -9.43 -9.78 -21.23
C GLU A 206 -10.39 -9.45 -20.09
N TYR A 207 -11.65 -9.89 -20.17
CA TYR A 207 -12.64 -9.66 -19.12
C TYR A 207 -12.24 -10.32 -17.78
N VAL A 208 -11.55 -11.46 -17.80
CA VAL A 208 -11.08 -12.13 -16.57
C VAL A 208 -9.91 -11.38 -15.93
N VAL A 209 -8.92 -10.98 -16.74
CA VAL A 209 -7.77 -10.19 -16.27
C VAL A 209 -8.24 -8.85 -15.70
N ASN A 210 -9.20 -8.22 -16.38
CA ASN A 210 -9.76 -6.94 -15.99
C ASN A 210 -10.52 -7.00 -14.66
N LYS A 211 -11.13 -8.13 -14.28
CA LYS A 211 -11.72 -8.32 -12.94
C LYS A 211 -10.68 -8.19 -11.82
N TRP A 212 -9.51 -8.80 -12.00
CA TRP A 212 -8.42 -8.74 -11.02
C TRP A 212 -7.90 -7.31 -10.86
N LYS A 213 -7.73 -6.60 -11.98
CA LYS A 213 -7.32 -5.18 -11.99
C LYS A 213 -8.34 -4.25 -11.34
N VAL A 214 -9.63 -4.42 -11.63
CA VAL A 214 -10.69 -3.62 -10.96
C VAL A 214 -10.73 -3.92 -9.47
N THR A 215 -10.58 -5.20 -9.12
CA THR A 215 -10.54 -5.65 -7.74
C THR A 215 -9.36 -5.05 -6.98
N SER A 216 -8.18 -5.04 -7.58
CA SER A 216 -6.98 -4.47 -6.95
C SER A 216 -7.16 -2.99 -6.66
N LEU A 217 -7.79 -2.23 -7.56
CA LEU A 217 -8.06 -0.79 -7.36
C LEU A 217 -8.93 -0.51 -6.13
N TYR A 218 -10.01 -1.26 -5.91
CA TYR A 218 -10.80 -1.04 -4.70
C TYR A 218 -10.13 -1.62 -3.44
N VAL A 219 -9.38 -2.73 -3.54
CA VAL A 219 -8.62 -3.29 -2.41
C VAL A 219 -7.50 -2.34 -1.97
N MET A 220 -6.88 -1.57 -2.87
CA MET A 220 -5.92 -0.53 -2.50
C MET A 220 -6.52 0.50 -1.52
N ARG A 221 -7.84 0.71 -1.55
CA ARG A 221 -8.55 1.61 -0.62
C ARG A 221 -8.67 1.02 0.79
N PHE A 222 -8.43 -0.28 0.99
CA PHE A 222 -8.37 -0.92 2.30
C PHE A 222 -7.38 -0.23 3.25
N SER A 223 -6.26 0.26 2.71
CA SER A 223 -5.25 1.02 3.45
C SER A 223 -5.82 2.24 4.19
N TYR A 224 -6.86 2.89 3.66
CA TYR A 224 -7.51 4.04 4.33
C TYR A 224 -8.26 3.65 5.61
N PHE A 225 -8.63 2.38 5.77
CA PHE A 225 -9.36 1.88 6.93
C PHE A 225 -8.45 1.29 8.00
N LEU A 226 -7.19 0.99 7.67
CA LEU A 226 -6.21 0.50 8.63
C LEU A 226 -5.93 1.52 9.73
N TYR A 227 -5.79 2.81 9.40
CA TYR A 227 -5.55 3.86 10.39
C TYR A 227 -6.66 4.00 11.43
N PRO A 228 -7.93 4.25 11.06
CA PRO A 228 -9.01 4.35 12.05
C PRO A 228 -9.22 3.04 12.81
N ALA A 229 -9.06 1.88 12.14
CA ALA A 229 -9.14 0.58 12.81
C ALA A 229 -8.04 0.41 13.86
N PHE A 230 -6.80 0.81 13.56
CA PHE A 230 -5.69 0.76 14.51
C PHE A 230 -5.99 1.58 15.77
N PHE A 231 -6.43 2.83 15.64
CA PHE A 231 -6.76 3.67 16.80
C PHE A 231 -7.96 3.14 17.59
N LEU A 232 -8.99 2.64 16.90
CA LEU A 232 -10.15 2.05 17.56
C LEU A 232 -9.75 0.78 18.34
N SER A 233 -9.00 -0.12 17.70
CA SER A 233 -8.45 -1.32 18.34
C SER A 233 -7.59 -0.96 19.54
N LEU A 234 -6.73 0.05 19.43
CA LEU A 234 -5.84 0.49 20.50
C LEU A 234 -6.64 1.01 21.70
N PHE A 235 -7.67 1.82 21.45
CA PHE A 235 -8.56 2.30 22.48
C PHE A 235 -9.30 1.16 23.18
N LEU A 236 -9.88 0.23 22.41
CA LEU A 236 -10.56 -0.95 22.96
C LEU A 236 -9.61 -1.82 23.78
N PHE A 237 -8.39 -2.04 23.30
CA PHE A 237 -7.36 -2.80 24.00
C PHE A 237 -6.92 -2.15 25.30
N ALA A 238 -6.72 -0.83 25.30
CA ALA A 238 -6.37 -0.09 26.51
C ALA A 238 -7.49 -0.17 27.54
N ALA A 239 -8.75 -0.01 27.11
CA ALA A 239 -9.92 -0.10 27.99
C ALA A 239 -10.09 -1.50 28.60
N ILE A 240 -10.00 -2.56 27.77
CA ILE A 240 -10.10 -3.95 28.22
C ILE A 240 -8.91 -4.31 29.11
N GLY A 241 -7.69 -3.92 28.72
CA GLY A 241 -6.48 -4.16 29.50
C GLY A 241 -6.53 -3.51 30.87
N PHE A 242 -7.00 -2.27 30.97
CA PHE A 242 -7.22 -1.59 32.24
C PHE A 242 -8.29 -2.27 33.10
N GLY A 243 -9.40 -2.70 32.49
CA GLY A 243 -10.45 -3.46 33.18
C GLY A 243 -9.94 -4.80 33.74
N LEU A 244 -9.18 -5.55 32.95
CA LEU A 244 -8.57 -6.82 33.38
C LEU A 244 -7.51 -6.62 34.46
N TYR A 245 -6.71 -5.56 34.36
CA TYR A 245 -5.75 -5.19 35.39
C TYR A 245 -6.45 -4.86 36.72
N SER A 246 -7.56 -4.10 36.68
CA SER A 246 -8.37 -3.82 37.87
C SER A 246 -8.98 -5.07 38.51
N LEU A 247 -9.15 -6.14 37.74
CA LEU A 247 -9.63 -7.45 38.22
C LEU A 247 -8.49 -8.40 38.62
N ASN A 248 -7.24 -7.92 38.67
CA ASN A 248 -6.03 -8.71 38.92
C ASN A 248 -5.84 -9.90 37.95
N VAL A 249 -6.34 -9.80 36.72
CA VAL A 249 -6.13 -10.81 35.68
C VAL A 249 -4.82 -10.53 34.97
N THR A 250 -3.89 -11.49 35.00
CA THR A 250 -2.60 -11.38 34.30
C THR A 250 -2.78 -11.44 32.78
N LEU A 251 -2.29 -10.43 32.07
CA LEU A 251 -2.34 -10.38 30.61
C LEU A 251 -1.31 -11.33 30.00
N ASN A 252 -1.78 -12.30 29.22
CA ASN A 252 -0.93 -13.27 28.51
C ASN A 252 -0.63 -12.80 27.07
N ARG A 253 0.35 -13.42 26.43
CA ARG A 253 0.75 -13.23 25.02
C ARG A 253 -0.41 -13.32 24.03
N TYR A 254 -1.39 -14.19 24.29
CA TYR A 254 -2.61 -14.30 23.48
C TYR A 254 -3.42 -13.00 23.44
N PHE A 255 -3.45 -12.24 24.56
CA PHE A 255 -4.09 -10.94 24.60
C PHE A 255 -3.38 -10.00 23.63
N TYR A 256 -2.06 -9.81 23.77
CA TYR A 256 -1.29 -8.93 22.89
C TYR A 256 -1.32 -9.36 21.42
N ALA A 257 -1.25 -10.66 21.14
CA ALA A 257 -1.35 -11.19 19.78
C ALA A 257 -2.71 -10.85 19.16
N SER A 258 -3.81 -10.99 19.92
CA SER A 258 -5.16 -10.72 19.41
C SER A 258 -5.39 -9.27 18.95
N PHE A 259 -4.50 -8.34 19.31
CA PHE A 259 -4.51 -6.97 18.78
C PHE A 259 -4.43 -6.95 17.25
N SER A 260 -3.53 -7.72 16.63
CA SER A 260 -3.37 -7.71 15.18
C SER A 260 -4.65 -8.18 14.47
N LEU A 261 -5.24 -9.28 14.94
CA LEU A 261 -6.52 -9.79 14.42
C LEU A 261 -7.66 -8.80 14.64
N SER A 262 -7.70 -8.11 15.78
CA SER A 262 -8.72 -7.08 16.02
C SER A 262 -8.66 -5.96 14.98
N VAL A 263 -7.45 -5.49 14.65
CA VAL A 263 -7.24 -4.45 13.63
C VAL A 263 -7.71 -4.95 12.27
N PHE A 264 -7.42 -6.20 11.93
CA PHE A 264 -7.89 -6.81 10.68
C PHE A 264 -9.43 -6.89 10.61
N PHE A 265 -10.09 -7.38 11.65
CA PHE A 265 -11.56 -7.52 11.64
C PHE A 265 -12.27 -6.18 11.60
N ILE A 266 -11.82 -5.20 12.40
CA ILE A 266 -12.41 -3.85 12.42
C ILE A 266 -12.18 -3.14 11.07
N SER A 267 -10.98 -3.21 10.50
CA SER A 267 -10.69 -2.61 9.20
C SER A 267 -11.49 -3.27 8.08
N SER A 268 -11.63 -4.59 8.08
CA SER A 268 -12.44 -5.34 7.12
C SER A 268 -13.90 -4.97 7.21
N LEU A 269 -14.45 -4.84 8.42
CA LEU A 269 -15.82 -4.42 8.65
C LEU A 269 -16.09 -3.01 8.11
N PHE A 270 -15.25 -2.02 8.47
CA PHE A 270 -15.39 -0.66 7.95
C PHE A 270 -15.24 -0.58 6.44
N TYR A 271 -14.30 -1.33 5.88
CA TYR A 271 -14.09 -1.40 4.44
C TYR A 271 -15.30 -1.99 3.72
N ILE A 272 -15.83 -3.13 4.17
CA ILE A 272 -16.98 -3.80 3.51
C ILE A 272 -18.22 -2.91 3.56
N ILE A 273 -18.50 -2.27 4.70
CA ILE A 273 -19.61 -1.32 4.82
C ILE A 273 -19.45 -0.17 3.81
N ASN A 274 -18.25 0.39 3.71
CA ASN A 274 -17.99 1.50 2.78
C ASN A 274 -18.02 1.05 1.31
N LEU A 275 -17.57 -0.17 1.01
CA LEU A 275 -17.63 -0.77 -0.32
C LEU A 275 -19.09 -0.96 -0.76
N ILE A 276 -19.95 -1.51 0.10
CA ILE A 276 -21.38 -1.71 -0.18
C ILE A 276 -22.08 -0.35 -0.39
N TYR A 277 -21.80 0.63 0.47
CA TYR A 277 -22.37 1.98 0.34
C TYR A 277 -21.98 2.64 -0.99
N ASN A 278 -20.70 2.63 -1.36
CA ASN A 278 -20.25 3.25 -2.60
C ASN A 278 -20.60 2.44 -3.85
N SER A 279 -20.70 1.12 -3.75
CA SER A 279 -21.18 0.27 -4.84
C SER A 279 -22.59 0.66 -5.28
N LYS A 280 -23.49 0.91 -4.31
CA LYS A 280 -24.84 1.43 -4.60
C LYS A 280 -24.81 2.84 -5.19
N LYS A 281 -23.98 3.73 -4.63
CA LYS A 281 -23.90 5.14 -5.05
C LYS A 281 -23.31 5.34 -6.45
N HIS A 282 -22.33 4.53 -6.83
CA HIS A 282 -21.58 4.68 -8.08
C HIS A 282 -21.89 3.58 -9.11
N HIS A 283 -22.90 2.75 -8.85
CA HIS A 283 -23.30 1.61 -9.69
C HIS A 283 -22.14 0.66 -10.02
N ILE A 284 -21.26 0.42 -9.04
CA ILE A 284 -20.05 -0.39 -9.21
C ILE A 284 -20.38 -1.84 -8.87
N LYS A 285 -20.09 -2.78 -9.79
CA LYS A 285 -20.27 -4.22 -9.57
C LYS A 285 -19.15 -4.81 -8.71
N ILE A 286 -19.48 -5.39 -7.57
CA ILE A 286 -18.47 -6.00 -6.68
C ILE A 286 -18.14 -7.42 -7.16
N PHE A 287 -16.84 -7.70 -7.36
CA PHE A 287 -16.33 -9.03 -7.68
C PHE A 287 -15.96 -9.78 -6.39
N TRP A 288 -16.95 -10.41 -5.77
CA TRP A 288 -16.81 -11.10 -4.48
C TRP A 288 -15.73 -12.20 -4.45
N PRO A 289 -15.62 -13.11 -5.44
CA PRO A 289 -14.62 -14.17 -5.39
C PRO A 289 -13.19 -13.65 -5.32
N GLN A 290 -12.86 -12.68 -6.18
CA GLN A 290 -11.55 -12.04 -6.20
C GLN A 290 -11.30 -11.27 -4.89
N LEU A 291 -12.30 -10.51 -4.41
CA LEU A 291 -12.20 -9.78 -3.15
C LEU A 291 -11.89 -10.72 -1.97
N ILE A 292 -12.52 -11.90 -1.92
CA ILE A 292 -12.26 -12.91 -0.89
C ILE A 292 -10.81 -13.41 -0.99
N THR A 293 -10.27 -13.64 -2.20
CA THR A 293 -8.87 -14.02 -2.38
C THR A 293 -7.92 -12.95 -1.83
N TYR A 294 -8.17 -11.68 -2.13
CA TYR A 294 -7.37 -10.57 -1.56
C TYR A 294 -7.47 -10.53 -0.04
N PHE A 295 -8.66 -10.71 0.52
CA PHE A 295 -8.82 -10.75 1.97
C PHE A 295 -8.16 -11.96 2.62
N ALA A 296 -8.13 -13.11 1.95
CA ALA A 296 -7.40 -14.28 2.43
C ALA A 296 -5.89 -13.98 2.50
N PHE A 297 -5.31 -13.33 1.48
CA PHE A 297 -3.90 -12.91 1.52
C PHE A 297 -3.62 -11.90 2.64
N ILE A 298 -4.46 -10.87 2.79
CA ILE A 298 -4.31 -9.90 3.87
C ILE A 298 -4.46 -10.58 5.24
N PHE A 299 -5.44 -11.48 5.38
CA PHE A 299 -5.65 -12.25 6.61
C PHE A 299 -4.42 -13.09 6.97
N ILE A 300 -3.79 -13.75 5.99
CA ILE A 300 -2.55 -14.52 6.22
C ILE A 300 -1.43 -13.64 6.77
N ILE A 301 -1.29 -12.38 6.30
CA ILE A 301 -0.30 -11.43 6.85
C ILE A 301 -0.61 -11.13 8.33
N PHE A 302 -1.86 -10.85 8.67
CA PHE A 302 -2.26 -10.57 10.05
C PHE A 302 -2.16 -11.81 10.95
N LEU A 303 -2.43 -12.99 10.40
CA LEU A 303 -2.25 -14.27 11.07
C LEU A 303 -0.77 -14.54 11.34
N ASP A 304 0.13 -14.24 10.40
CA ASP A 304 1.58 -14.33 10.61
C ASP A 304 2.03 -13.42 11.76
N MET A 305 1.58 -12.15 11.78
CA MET A 305 1.86 -11.25 12.90
C MET A 305 1.32 -11.80 14.23
N PHE A 306 0.11 -12.35 14.24
CA PHE A 306 -0.50 -12.98 15.43
C PHE A 306 0.34 -14.16 15.93
N LEU A 307 0.69 -15.08 15.04
CA LEU A 307 1.46 -16.27 15.37
C LEU A 307 2.85 -15.90 15.86
N ASN A 308 3.53 -14.95 15.22
CA ASN A 308 4.88 -14.54 15.65
C ASN A 308 4.91 -13.89 17.04
N VAL A 309 3.83 -13.22 17.48
CA VAL A 309 3.72 -12.72 18.86
C VAL A 309 3.56 -13.88 19.84
N ILE A 310 2.71 -14.87 19.53
CA ILE A 310 2.50 -16.06 20.39
C ILE A 310 3.78 -16.89 20.48
N PHE A 311 4.42 -17.08 19.33
CA PHE A 311 5.59 -17.92 19.12
C PHE A 311 6.90 -17.23 19.48
N SER A 312 6.87 -15.97 19.89
CA SER A 312 8.08 -15.27 20.35
C SER A 312 8.70 -16.02 21.55
N PRO A 313 9.95 -16.50 21.47
CA PRO A 313 10.60 -17.05 22.66
C PRO A 313 10.64 -16.02 23.80
N ILE A 314 10.62 -16.48 25.05
CA ILE A 314 11.10 -15.63 26.16
C ILE A 314 12.61 -15.82 26.15
N MET A 315 13.36 -14.96 25.46
CA MET A 315 14.82 -15.04 25.61
C MET A 315 15.15 -14.78 27.08
N LYS A 316 15.93 -15.69 27.66
CA LYS A 316 16.54 -15.44 28.96
C LYS A 316 17.61 -14.38 28.76
N SER A 317 17.50 -13.27 29.48
CA SER A 317 18.57 -12.27 29.55
C SER A 317 19.85 -12.94 30.04
N SER A 318 20.94 -12.82 29.28
CA SER A 318 22.29 -13.09 29.80
C SER A 318 23.06 -11.79 30.00
N ASN A 319 24.26 -11.91 30.57
CA ASN A 319 25.16 -10.77 30.77
C ASN A 319 25.84 -10.30 29.48
N ASP A 320 25.61 -10.96 28.34
CA ASP A 320 26.21 -10.56 27.08
C ASP A 320 25.48 -9.34 26.48
N TRP A 321 26.26 -8.39 25.95
CA TRP A 321 25.74 -7.12 25.42
C TRP A 321 24.69 -7.29 24.30
N TYR A 322 24.78 -8.38 23.53
CA TYR A 322 23.87 -8.71 22.44
C TYR A 322 22.57 -9.40 22.90
N GLU A 323 22.49 -9.82 24.17
CA GLU A 323 21.29 -10.44 24.76
C GLU A 323 20.51 -9.49 25.69
N SER A 324 20.80 -8.18 25.62
CA SER A 324 20.02 -7.18 26.37
C SER A 324 18.53 -7.20 25.97
N ASP A 325 17.65 -6.96 26.94
CA ASP A 325 16.18 -7.00 26.74
C ASP A 325 15.72 -6.12 25.57
N LEU A 326 16.35 -4.96 25.38
CA LEU A 326 16.03 -4.02 24.31
C LEU A 326 16.42 -4.57 22.93
N ILE A 327 17.61 -5.14 22.78
CA ILE A 327 18.06 -5.72 21.50
C ILE A 327 17.21 -6.92 21.16
N THR A 328 16.92 -7.77 22.14
CA THR A 328 16.06 -8.93 21.99
C THR A 328 14.64 -8.53 21.55
N PHE A 329 14.06 -7.51 22.19
CA PHE A 329 12.78 -6.95 21.78
C PHE A 329 12.81 -6.41 20.34
N LEU A 330 13.87 -5.69 19.96
CA LEU A 330 14.05 -5.19 18.61
C LEU A 330 14.20 -6.32 17.58
N CYS A 331 14.92 -7.40 17.91
CA CYS A 331 15.01 -8.59 17.04
C CYS A 331 13.63 -9.17 16.76
N TYR A 332 12.77 -9.30 17.77
CA TYR A 332 11.39 -9.77 17.60
C TYR A 332 10.57 -8.85 16.70
N LEU A 333 10.63 -7.55 16.96
CA LEU A 333 9.91 -6.57 16.18
C LEU A 333 10.36 -6.58 14.71
N VAL A 334 11.67 -6.59 14.48
CA VAL A 334 12.28 -6.62 13.14
C VAL A 334 11.89 -7.92 12.43
N TYR A 335 11.96 -9.06 13.09
CA TYR A 335 11.55 -10.35 12.52
C TYR A 335 10.08 -10.33 12.08
N ILE A 336 9.17 -9.84 12.91
CA ILE A 336 7.73 -9.72 12.56
C ILE A 336 7.55 -8.84 11.32
N ILE A 337 8.25 -7.71 11.25
CA ILE A 337 8.20 -6.82 10.08
C ILE A 337 8.75 -7.54 8.84
N LEU A 338 9.93 -8.14 8.92
CA LEU A 338 10.58 -8.79 7.78
C LEU A 338 9.78 -10.00 7.27
N SER A 339 9.17 -10.78 8.16
CA SER A 339 8.27 -11.90 7.82
C SER A 339 6.99 -11.40 7.13
N ALA A 340 6.32 -10.39 7.70
CA ALA A 340 5.13 -9.81 7.10
C ALA A 340 5.41 -9.15 5.73
N MET A 341 6.57 -8.53 5.57
CA MET A 341 7.02 -7.96 4.29
C MET A 341 7.33 -9.05 3.27
N LEU A 342 7.82 -10.22 3.70
CA LEU A 342 8.10 -11.36 2.82
C LEU A 342 6.80 -11.92 2.23
N LEU A 343 5.79 -12.13 3.07
CA LEU A 343 4.44 -12.50 2.64
C LEU A 343 3.82 -11.44 1.71
N SER A 344 3.95 -10.16 2.06
CA SER A 344 3.47 -9.05 1.23
C SER A 344 4.14 -9.04 -0.15
N TYR A 345 5.43 -9.39 -0.21
CA TYR A 345 6.20 -9.49 -1.45
C TYR A 345 5.75 -10.66 -2.32
N ILE A 346 5.56 -11.84 -1.72
CA ILE A 346 5.00 -13.03 -2.38
C ILE A 346 3.63 -12.70 -2.97
N PHE A 347 2.73 -12.12 -2.18
CA PHE A 347 1.39 -11.79 -2.62
C PHE A 347 1.40 -10.70 -3.69
N SER A 348 2.21 -9.65 -3.57
CA SER A 348 2.37 -8.65 -4.63
C SER A 348 2.81 -9.31 -5.95
N SER A 349 3.69 -10.30 -5.88
CA SER A 349 4.16 -11.01 -7.07
C SER A 349 3.06 -11.90 -7.66
N ILE A 350 2.34 -12.67 -6.83
CA ILE A 350 1.19 -13.50 -7.25
C ILE A 350 0.08 -12.64 -7.89
N LEU A 351 -0.18 -11.45 -7.36
CA LEU A 351 -1.18 -10.55 -7.91
C LEU A 351 -0.76 -9.97 -9.27
N GLU A 352 0.51 -9.59 -9.43
CA GLU A 352 1.07 -9.21 -10.73
C GLU A 352 0.90 -10.35 -11.77
N LEU A 353 1.01 -11.61 -11.34
CA LEU A 353 0.76 -12.77 -12.21
C LEU A 353 -0.68 -12.82 -12.71
N PHE A 354 -1.66 -12.60 -11.81
CA PHE A 354 -3.08 -12.58 -12.19
C PHE A 354 -3.45 -11.37 -13.05
N GLU A 355 -2.77 -10.24 -12.88
CA GLU A 355 -3.03 -9.00 -13.61
C GLU A 355 -2.37 -8.93 -15.00
N HIS A 356 -1.18 -9.51 -15.20
CA HIS A 356 -0.42 -9.30 -16.43
C HIS A 356 -0.24 -10.54 -17.31
N ARG A 357 -0.54 -11.75 -16.80
CA ARG A 357 -0.50 -13.05 -17.51
C ARG A 357 0.75 -13.37 -18.37
N THR A 358 1.79 -12.54 -18.36
CA THR A 358 3.02 -12.69 -19.12
C THR A 358 4.14 -13.12 -18.16
N PHE A 359 4.83 -14.22 -18.50
CA PHE A 359 5.71 -14.89 -17.53
C PHE A 359 7.08 -15.22 -18.10
N ASN A 360 8.07 -14.99 -17.24
CA ASN A 360 9.37 -15.63 -17.31
C ASN A 360 9.48 -16.61 -16.12
N ILE A 361 9.86 -17.86 -16.37
CA ILE A 361 10.03 -18.90 -15.33
C ILE A 361 11.02 -18.43 -14.25
N LEU A 362 12.07 -17.70 -14.65
CA LEU A 362 13.04 -17.12 -13.71
C LEU A 362 12.37 -16.15 -12.73
N ASN A 363 11.45 -15.30 -13.21
CA ASN A 363 10.73 -14.36 -12.34
C ASN A 363 9.83 -15.08 -11.33
N LEU A 364 9.25 -16.23 -11.70
CA LEU A 364 8.43 -17.04 -10.79
C LEU A 364 9.29 -17.66 -9.69
N ILE A 365 10.46 -18.18 -10.04
CA ILE A 365 11.40 -18.79 -9.07
C ILE A 365 11.89 -17.73 -8.08
N PHE A 366 12.41 -16.60 -8.57
CA PHE A 366 13.01 -15.57 -7.72
C PHE A 366 11.99 -14.80 -6.88
N ASN A 367 10.81 -14.50 -7.44
CA ASN A 367 9.84 -13.62 -6.76
C ASN A 367 8.79 -14.37 -5.94
N ILE A 368 8.62 -15.69 -6.13
CA ILE A 368 7.58 -16.48 -5.46
C ILE A 368 8.16 -17.72 -4.78
N ILE A 369 8.80 -18.63 -5.52
CA ILE A 369 9.22 -19.94 -4.97
C ILE A 369 10.26 -19.75 -3.85
N ILE A 370 11.36 -19.04 -4.10
CA ILE A 370 12.42 -18.82 -3.11
C ILE A 370 11.87 -18.12 -1.85
N PRO A 371 11.13 -17.01 -1.96
CA PRO A 371 10.50 -16.37 -0.80
C PRO A 371 9.55 -17.30 -0.02
N VAL A 372 8.74 -18.12 -0.70
CA VAL A 372 7.82 -19.07 -0.05
C VAL A 372 8.59 -20.14 0.73
N ILE A 373 9.65 -20.72 0.14
CA ILE A 373 10.50 -21.70 0.82
C ILE A 373 11.12 -21.06 2.06
N LEU A 374 11.67 -19.85 1.93
CA LEU A 374 12.25 -19.12 3.06
C LEU A 374 11.22 -18.83 4.15
N PHE A 375 10.01 -18.44 3.78
CA PHE A 375 8.93 -18.24 4.75
C PHE A 375 8.59 -19.53 5.51
N VAL A 376 8.42 -20.65 4.81
CA VAL A 376 8.12 -21.95 5.43
C VAL A 376 9.25 -22.40 6.35
N VAL A 377 10.51 -22.31 5.92
CA VAL A 377 11.68 -22.63 6.75
C VAL A 377 11.73 -21.73 7.98
N SER A 378 11.47 -20.44 7.82
CA SER A 378 11.50 -19.50 8.94
C SER A 378 10.38 -19.76 9.95
N PHE A 379 9.19 -20.08 9.45
CA PHE A 379 8.04 -20.41 10.29
C PHE A 379 8.26 -21.70 11.09
N THR A 380 8.82 -22.75 10.46
CA THR A 380 9.13 -24.01 11.16
C THR A 380 10.24 -23.82 12.19
N LEU A 381 11.28 -23.06 11.88
CA LEU A 381 12.33 -22.71 12.85
C LEU A 381 11.77 -21.93 14.05
N ASN A 382 10.85 -20.99 13.80
CA ASN A 382 10.20 -20.24 14.88
C ASN A 382 9.36 -21.17 15.77
N TYR A 383 8.62 -22.11 15.18
CA TYR A 383 7.87 -23.13 15.93
C TYR A 383 8.80 -24.01 16.80
N PHE A 384 9.90 -24.51 16.24
CA PHE A 384 10.87 -25.32 16.98
C PHE A 384 11.59 -24.55 18.09
N SER A 385 11.76 -23.23 17.93
CA SER A 385 12.41 -22.39 18.95
C SER A 385 11.64 -22.35 20.27
N ILE A 386 10.35 -22.62 20.26
CA ILE A 386 9.50 -22.64 21.46
C ILE A 386 9.60 -23.98 22.20
N THR A 387 9.75 -25.06 21.45
CA THR A 387 9.73 -26.43 22.00
C THR A 387 11.09 -26.89 22.52
N ASN A 388 12.17 -26.25 22.08
CA ASN A 388 13.54 -26.60 22.46
C ASN A 388 14.09 -25.74 23.59
N THR A 389 14.93 -26.35 24.44
CA THR A 389 15.65 -25.67 25.53
C THR A 389 16.74 -24.71 25.04
N GLU A 390 17.19 -24.86 23.78
CA GLU A 390 18.10 -23.95 23.06
C GLU A 390 17.34 -22.91 22.20
N SER A 391 16.32 -22.28 22.80
CA SER A 391 15.40 -21.36 22.12
C SER A 391 16.10 -20.13 21.50
N ASN A 392 17.19 -19.66 22.11
CA ASN A 392 17.85 -18.43 21.67
C ASN A 392 18.67 -18.63 20.38
N GLN A 393 19.41 -19.74 20.27
CA GLN A 393 20.27 -20.01 19.11
C GLN A 393 19.45 -20.27 17.84
N THR A 394 18.41 -21.10 17.96
CA THR A 394 17.50 -21.41 16.84
C THR A 394 16.77 -20.18 16.32
N TYR A 395 16.36 -19.28 17.23
CA TYR A 395 15.76 -18.00 16.85
C TYR A 395 16.75 -17.05 16.16
N LEU A 396 18.00 -16.94 16.64
CA LEU A 396 19.03 -16.11 16.01
C LEU A 396 19.41 -16.61 14.62
N ILE A 397 19.45 -17.93 14.41
CA ILE A 397 19.65 -18.53 13.08
C ILE A 397 18.50 -18.12 12.15
N ASN A 398 17.26 -18.24 12.62
CA ASN A 398 16.08 -17.86 11.84
C ASN A 398 16.10 -16.37 11.46
N PHE A 399 16.37 -15.49 12.44
CA PHE A 399 16.54 -14.07 12.20
C PHE A 399 17.62 -13.80 11.14
N SER A 400 18.79 -14.45 11.25
CA SER A 400 19.92 -14.27 10.33
C SER A 400 19.58 -14.69 8.90
N VAL A 401 18.85 -15.79 8.71
CA VAL A 401 18.42 -16.26 7.37
C VAL A 401 17.54 -15.22 6.68
N ILE A 402 16.51 -14.72 7.38
CA ILE A 402 15.62 -13.68 6.82
C ILE A 402 16.38 -12.38 6.57
N PHE A 403 17.26 -11.99 7.51
CA PHE A 403 18.05 -10.77 7.43
C PHE A 403 18.98 -10.78 6.21
N VAL A 404 19.73 -11.87 6.00
CA VAL A 404 20.63 -12.03 4.85
C VAL A 404 19.85 -12.06 3.53
N TYR A 405 18.72 -12.77 3.48
CA TYR A 405 17.86 -12.76 2.30
C TYR A 405 17.44 -11.34 1.91
N TRP A 406 16.97 -10.55 2.86
CA TRP A 406 16.52 -9.19 2.58
C TRP A 406 17.66 -8.27 2.15
N ILE A 407 18.84 -8.39 2.76
CA ILE A 407 20.03 -7.66 2.31
C ILE A 407 20.33 -7.98 0.85
N LEU A 408 20.43 -9.27 0.51
CA LEU A 408 20.71 -9.71 -0.85
C LEU A 408 19.63 -9.26 -1.84
N SER A 409 18.35 -9.32 -1.44
CA SER A 409 17.22 -8.88 -2.26
C SER A 409 17.21 -7.37 -2.49
N VAL A 410 17.54 -6.57 -1.48
CA VAL A 410 17.69 -5.11 -1.62
C VAL A 410 18.83 -4.78 -2.59
N PHE A 411 19.98 -5.44 -2.47
CA PHE A 411 21.09 -5.23 -3.38
C PHE A 411 20.78 -5.71 -4.80
N SER A 412 20.21 -6.90 -4.96
CA SER A 412 19.90 -7.49 -6.27
C SER A 412 18.80 -6.72 -7.00
N SER A 413 17.83 -6.14 -6.30
CA SER A 413 16.76 -5.33 -6.90
C SER A 413 17.28 -4.12 -7.69
N LYS A 414 18.47 -3.61 -7.35
CA LYS A 414 19.14 -2.54 -8.11
C LYS A 414 19.75 -3.03 -9.42
N PHE A 415 20.04 -4.32 -9.54
CA PHE A 415 20.63 -4.94 -10.73
C PHE A 415 19.60 -5.65 -11.61
N ILE A 416 18.48 -6.11 -11.03
CA ILE A 416 17.43 -6.91 -11.71
C ILE A 416 16.35 -6.03 -12.38
N ASN A 417 16.23 -4.74 -12.03
CA ASN A 417 15.27 -3.82 -12.66
C ASN A 417 15.73 -3.27 -14.04
N LYS A 418 16.45 -4.06 -14.83
CA LYS A 418 16.73 -3.76 -16.25
C LYS A 418 16.09 -4.80 -17.15
#